data_AF-A0A2D4EX27-F1
#
_entry.id   AF-A0A2D4EX27-F1
#
_cell.length_a   1.000
_cell.length_b   1.000
_cell.length_c   1.000
_cell.angle_alpha   90.00
_cell.angle_beta   90.00
_cell.angle_gamma   90.00
#
_symmetry.space_group_name_H-M   'P 1'
#
loop_
_entity.id
_entity.type
_entity.pdbx_description
1 polymer ?
#
loop_
_entity_poly.entity_id
_entity_poly.type
_entity_poly.pdbx_seq_one_letter_code
_entity_poly.pdbx_strand_id
1 'polypeptide(L)'
;EVKAKGSSGVLVTDPSNAPDRSLEGIPIGGRLRFFADKWDVSTSDAWVRDTVRSGLALEFLSFPPNFFMRSPKSRDPRKHSLMQTAIAHLLPIRAIQRVPLDQQGQGFYS
;
A
#
# COMPACT_ATOMS: atom_id res chain seq x y z
N GLU A 1 -7.85 64.03 -19.21
CA GLU A 1 -9.01 63.29 -18.70
C GLU A 1 -9.72 62.64 -19.90
N VAL A 2 -9.56 61.34 -20.12
CA VAL A 2 -10.52 60.49 -20.85
C VAL A 2 -10.27 59.04 -20.46
N LYS A 3 -11.34 58.43 -19.97
CA LYS A 3 -11.47 57.16 -19.28
C LYS A 3 -11.65 56.03 -20.29
N ALA A 4 -10.73 55.07 -20.35
CA ALA A 4 -10.91 53.85 -21.13
C ALA A 4 -11.58 52.76 -20.26
N LYS A 5 -12.73 52.29 -20.74
CA LYS A 5 -13.63 51.31 -20.15
C LYS A 5 -12.96 49.95 -19.96
N GLY A 6 -13.24 49.31 -18.84
CA GLY A 6 -12.94 47.91 -18.60
C GLY A 6 -13.79 46.99 -19.49
N SER A 7 -13.16 45.93 -19.98
CA SER A 7 -13.84 44.75 -20.48
C SER A 7 -13.50 43.60 -19.53
N SER A 8 -14.55 43.06 -18.90
CA SER A 8 -14.50 42.02 -17.89
C SER A 8 -14.15 40.69 -18.56
N GLY A 9 -12.89 40.29 -18.49
CA GLY A 9 -12.48 38.92 -18.78
C GLY A 9 -12.84 38.03 -17.59
N VAL A 10 -13.88 37.22 -17.74
CA VAL A 10 -14.18 36.12 -16.80
C VAL A 10 -13.02 35.15 -16.88
N LEU A 11 -12.14 35.17 -15.87
CA LEU A 11 -11.18 34.10 -15.61
C LEU A 11 -12.00 32.87 -15.24
N VAL A 12 -12.23 32.01 -16.24
CA VAL A 12 -12.60 30.62 -16.02
C VAL A 12 -11.41 30.00 -15.30
N THR A 13 -11.49 29.92 -13.97
CA THR A 13 -10.55 29.15 -13.17
C THR A 13 -10.76 27.69 -13.52
N ASP A 14 -9.80 27.12 -14.25
CA ASP A 14 -9.68 25.69 -14.49
C ASP A 14 -9.71 24.96 -13.11
N PRO A 15 -10.69 24.06 -12.86
CA PRO A 15 -10.75 23.30 -11.61
C PRO A 15 -9.56 22.34 -11.45
N SER A 16 -8.69 22.20 -12.45
CA SER A 16 -7.48 21.38 -12.42
C SER A 16 -6.33 21.95 -11.58
N ASN A 17 -6.42 23.19 -11.09
CA ASN A 17 -5.34 23.81 -10.29
C ASN A 17 -5.58 23.73 -8.77
N ALA A 18 -6.40 22.77 -8.33
CA ALA A 18 -6.44 22.42 -6.91
C ALA A 18 -5.03 21.92 -6.53
N PRO A 19 -4.40 22.44 -5.46
CA PRO A 19 -3.17 21.84 -4.95
C PRO A 19 -3.49 20.37 -4.73
N ASP A 20 -2.67 19.49 -5.33
CA ASP A 20 -2.74 18.05 -5.16
C ASP A 20 -2.89 17.81 -3.67
N ARG A 21 -4.12 17.45 -3.25
CA ARG A 21 -4.43 17.33 -1.83
C ARG A 21 -3.52 16.24 -1.35
N SER A 22 -2.49 16.63 -0.60
CA SER A 22 -1.45 15.76 -0.07
C SER A 22 -2.09 14.45 0.37
N LEU A 23 -1.91 13.41 -0.44
CA LEU A 23 -2.41 12.07 -0.11
C LEU A 23 -1.67 11.51 1.11
N GLU A 24 -0.59 12.18 1.53
CA GLU A 24 0.08 12.07 2.82
C GLU A 24 -0.95 12.22 3.95
N GLY A 25 -1.40 11.08 4.48
CA GLY A 25 -2.29 11.02 5.63
C GLY A 25 -3.71 10.53 5.33
N ILE A 26 -4.07 10.24 4.07
CA ILE A 26 -5.32 9.50 3.81
C ILE A 26 -5.08 8.04 4.21
N PRO A 27 -5.75 7.52 5.25
CA PRO A 27 -5.53 6.15 5.66
C PRO A 27 -6.09 5.18 4.61
N ILE A 28 -5.27 4.21 4.23
CA ILE A 28 -5.68 3.07 3.43
C ILE A 28 -6.73 2.29 4.21
N GLY A 29 -7.79 1.90 3.51
CA GLY A 29 -8.91 1.23 4.14
C GLY A 29 -9.74 2.12 5.06
N GLY A 30 -9.60 3.46 5.03
CA GLY A 30 -10.41 4.36 5.86
C GLY A 30 -11.93 4.18 5.71
N ARG A 31 -12.42 3.61 4.60
CA ARG A 31 -13.84 3.24 4.40
C ARG A 31 -14.25 1.98 5.17
N LEU A 32 -13.31 1.16 5.63
CA LEU A 32 -13.58 -0.02 6.46
C LEU A 32 -14.12 0.38 7.84
N ARG A 33 -13.86 1.61 8.30
CA ARG A 33 -14.40 2.13 9.56
C ARG A 33 -15.93 2.04 9.64
N PHE A 34 -16.62 2.16 8.50
CA PHE A 34 -18.08 2.06 8.43
C PHE A 34 -18.61 0.65 8.71
N PHE A 35 -17.73 -0.34 8.71
CA PHE A 35 -18.05 -1.74 8.99
C PHE A 35 -17.39 -2.24 10.29
N ALA A 36 -16.82 -1.35 11.12
CA ALA A 36 -16.09 -1.73 12.33
C ALA A 36 -16.91 -2.66 13.23
N ASP A 37 -18.22 -2.43 13.38
CA ASP A 37 -19.12 -3.26 14.18
C ASP A 37 -19.15 -4.73 13.71
N LYS A 38 -19.04 -4.97 12.39
CA LYS A 38 -18.99 -6.33 11.85
C LYS A 38 -17.67 -7.03 12.16
N TRP A 39 -16.58 -6.26 12.21
CA TRP A 39 -15.25 -6.78 12.51
C TRP A 39 -15.03 -7.01 14.00
N ASP A 40 -15.64 -6.20 14.86
CA ASP A 40 -15.58 -6.38 16.32
C ASP A 40 -16.14 -7.75 16.78
N VAL A 41 -17.07 -8.33 16.01
CA VAL A 41 -17.66 -9.65 16.28
C VAL A 41 -16.87 -10.78 15.60
N SER A 42 -16.15 -10.50 14.50
CA SER A 42 -15.47 -11.53 13.71
C SER A 42 -14.04 -11.83 14.17
N THR A 43 -13.40 -10.93 14.91
CA THR A 43 -12.04 -11.12 15.41
C THR A 43 -11.84 -10.50 16.80
N SER A 44 -11.02 -11.13 17.62
CA SER A 44 -10.54 -10.60 18.91
C SER A 44 -9.18 -9.92 18.80
N ASP A 45 -8.55 -9.91 17.62
CA ASP A 45 -7.25 -9.29 17.39
C ASP A 45 -7.34 -7.76 17.47
N ALA A 46 -6.68 -7.18 18.48
CA ALA A 46 -6.69 -5.76 18.74
C ALA A 46 -6.09 -4.93 17.58
N TRP A 47 -5.04 -5.44 16.92
CA TRP A 47 -4.40 -4.75 15.81
C TRP A 47 -5.34 -4.64 14.61
N VAL A 48 -6.05 -5.72 14.29
CA VAL A 48 -7.03 -5.72 13.19
C VAL A 48 -8.17 -4.75 13.49
N ARG A 49 -8.71 -4.78 14.71
CA ARG A 49 -9.83 -3.92 15.10
C ARG A 49 -9.45 -2.44 15.08
N ASP A 50 -8.28 -2.09 15.59
CA ASP A 50 -7.78 -0.71 15.56
C ASP A 50 -7.54 -0.24 14.12
N THR A 51 -6.92 -1.09 13.29
CA THR A 51 -6.69 -0.79 11.87
C THR A 51 -7.99 -0.58 11.10
N VAL A 52 -9.05 -1.36 11.37
CA VAL A 52 -10.35 -1.17 10.70
C VAL A 52 -11.02 0.13 11.12
N ARG A 53 -10.96 0.47 12.42
CA ARG A 53 -11.59 1.69 12.98
C ARG A 53 -10.87 2.96 12.55
N SER A 54 -9.55 2.97 12.68
CA SER A 54 -8.69 4.13 12.50
C SER A 54 -8.19 4.25 11.06
N GLY A 55 -8.16 3.13 10.33
CA GLY A 55 -7.49 3.01 9.03
C GLY A 55 -5.98 2.89 9.17
N LEU A 56 -5.30 2.42 8.12
CA LEU A 56 -3.84 2.30 8.10
C LEU A 56 -3.23 3.46 7.31
N ALA A 57 -2.53 4.38 7.97
CA ALA A 57 -1.70 5.34 7.26
C ALA A 57 -0.40 4.68 6.79
N LEU A 58 -0.08 4.79 5.50
CA LEU A 58 1.24 4.42 4.99
C LEU A 58 2.10 5.66 4.87
N GLU A 59 3.30 5.60 5.45
CA GLU A 59 4.33 6.63 5.27
C GLU A 59 5.06 6.38 3.95
N PHE A 60 4.54 6.96 2.87
CA PHE A 60 5.14 6.83 1.52
C PHE A 60 6.53 7.47 1.39
N LEU A 61 6.91 8.34 2.33
CA LEU A 61 8.23 8.98 2.38
C LEU A 61 9.26 8.22 3.22
N SER A 62 8.90 7.07 3.78
CA SER A 62 9.84 6.27 4.57
C SER A 62 10.81 5.51 3.66
N PHE A 63 12.09 5.47 4.04
CA PHE A 63 13.03 4.56 3.40
C PHE A 63 12.57 3.13 3.68
N PRO A 64 12.57 2.24 2.66
CA PRO A 64 12.19 0.86 2.90
C PRO A 64 13.14 0.27 3.97
N PRO A 65 12.67 -0.66 4.82
CA PRO A 65 13.49 -1.19 5.92
C PRO A 65 14.67 -2.01 5.40
N ASN A 66 15.92 -1.55 5.54
CA ASN A 66 17.12 -2.20 4.94
C ASN A 66 17.55 -3.50 5.65
N PHE A 67 16.60 -4.34 6.02
CA PHE A 67 16.85 -5.63 6.62
C PHE A 67 15.90 -6.67 6.05
N PHE A 68 16.40 -7.91 5.97
CA PHE A 68 15.61 -9.01 5.46
C PHE A 68 14.57 -9.47 6.49
N MET A 69 13.29 -9.37 6.12
CA MET A 69 12.19 -9.95 6.89
C MET A 69 11.86 -11.35 6.39
N ARG A 70 11.99 -12.36 7.26
CA ARG A 70 11.54 -13.72 6.93
C ARG A 70 10.03 -13.78 6.98
N SER A 71 9.40 -13.99 5.83
CA SER A 71 7.99 -14.35 5.78
C SER A 71 7.75 -15.67 6.53
N PRO A 72 6.75 -15.73 7.43
CA PRO A 72 6.44 -16.95 8.15
C PRO A 72 6.01 -18.05 7.18
N LYS A 73 6.66 -19.22 7.27
CA LYS A 73 6.29 -20.40 6.49
C LYS A 73 5.10 -21.09 7.14
N SER A 74 4.08 -21.40 6.34
CA SER A 74 2.95 -22.21 6.80
C SER A 74 3.41 -23.60 7.26
N ARG A 75 2.91 -24.05 8.42
CA ARG A 75 3.13 -25.42 8.93
C ARG A 75 2.22 -26.46 8.26
N ASP A 76 1.15 -26.02 7.59
CA ASP A 76 0.26 -26.89 6.81
C ASP A 76 1.00 -27.48 5.60
N PRO A 77 1.17 -28.81 5.52
CA PRO A 77 1.87 -29.48 4.42
C PRO A 77 1.24 -29.22 3.06
N ARG A 78 -0.09 -29.09 2.97
CA ARG A 78 -0.79 -28.85 1.71
C ARG A 78 -0.44 -27.47 1.16
N LYS A 79 -0.46 -26.44 2.02
CA LYS A 79 -0.03 -25.08 1.64
C LYS A 79 1.43 -25.06 1.22
N HIS A 80 2.29 -25.83 1.91
CA HIS A 80 3.69 -25.95 1.53
C HIS A 80 3.85 -26.56 0.14
N SER A 81 3.16 -27.67 -0.16
CA SER A 81 3.21 -28.31 -1.48
C SER A 81 2.75 -27.37 -2.59
N LEU A 82 1.65 -26.64 -2.39
CA LEU A 82 1.16 -25.64 -3.36
C LEU A 82 2.19 -24.53 -3.61
N MET A 83 2.82 -24.02 -2.55
CA MET A 83 3.88 -23.01 -2.66
C MET A 83 5.08 -23.55 -3.46
N GLN A 84 5.50 -24.79 -3.22
CA GLN A 84 6.58 -25.42 -3.99
C GLN A 84 6.23 -25.60 -5.46
N THR A 85 5.01 -26.04 -5.78
CA THR A 85 4.51 -26.13 -7.15
C THR A 85 4.55 -24.77 -7.85
N ALA A 86 4.11 -23.70 -7.16
CA ALA A 86 4.17 -22.35 -7.70
C ALA A 86 5.62 -21.91 -7.96
N ILE A 87 6.54 -22.11 -7.01
CA ILE A 87 7.97 -21.80 -7.20
C ILE A 87 8.56 -22.55 -8.39
N ALA A 88 8.26 -23.85 -8.52
CA ALA A 88 8.74 -24.68 -9.61
C ALA A 88 8.23 -24.22 -10.98
N HIS A 89 7.01 -23.67 -11.05
CA HIS A 89 6.44 -23.09 -12.27
C HIS A 89 7.02 -21.71 -12.61
N LEU A 90 7.28 -20.86 -11.60
CA LEU A 90 7.74 -19.48 -11.81
C LEU A 90 9.22 -19.37 -12.22
N LEU A 91 10.06 -20.32 -11.81
CA LEU A 91 11.49 -20.35 -12.15
C LEU A 91 11.75 -20.51 -13.67
N PRO A 92 11.15 -21.50 -14.37
CA PRO A 92 11.34 -21.67 -15.81
C PRO A 92 10.90 -20.46 -16.63
N ILE A 93 9.78 -19.82 -16.26
CA ILE A 93 9.27 -18.63 -16.96
C ILE A 93 10.03 -17.35 -16.58
N ARG A 94 11.08 -17.46 -15.77
CA ARG A 94 11.93 -16.34 -15.32
C ARG A 94 11.18 -15.22 -14.60
N ALA A 95 10.02 -15.53 -14.03
CA ALA A 95 9.26 -14.59 -13.20
C ALA A 95 9.91 -14.36 -11.83
N ILE A 96 10.67 -15.35 -11.34
CA ILE A 96 11.47 -15.24 -10.12
C ILE A 96 12.86 -15.84 -10.35
N GLN A 97 13.82 -15.46 -9.50
CA GLN A 97 15.17 -16.00 -9.50
C GLN A 97 15.59 -16.43 -8.10
N ARG A 98 16.54 -17.36 -8.00
CA ARG A 98 17.11 -17.72 -6.70
C ARG A 98 18.08 -16.62 -6.27
N VAL A 99 18.00 -16.26 -5.00
CA VAL A 99 18.95 -15.32 -4.38
C VAL A 99 20.33 -15.99 -4.30
N PRO A 100 21.41 -15.32 -4.75
CA PRO A 100 22.79 -15.77 -4.58
C PRO A 100 23.11 -16.12 -3.13
N LEU A 101 23.88 -17.18 -2.89
CA LEU A 101 24.16 -17.70 -1.54
C LEU A 101 24.77 -16.66 -0.60
N ASP A 102 25.66 -15.82 -1.14
CA ASP A 102 26.33 -14.71 -0.46
C ASP A 102 25.36 -13.57 -0.05
N GLN A 103 24.20 -13.49 -0.70
CA GLN A 103 23.20 -12.44 -0.49
C GLN A 103 21.97 -12.94 0.26
N GLN A 104 21.90 -14.24 0.58
CA GLN A 104 20.75 -14.81 1.28
C GLN A 104 20.60 -14.20 2.67
N GLY A 105 19.39 -13.72 2.94
CA GLY A 105 19.05 -13.10 4.22
C GLY A 105 19.54 -11.67 4.37
N GLN A 106 19.97 -11.01 3.30
CA GLN A 106 20.46 -9.63 3.32
C GLN A 106 19.68 -8.73 2.37
N GLY A 107 19.52 -7.46 2.74
CA GLY A 107 18.92 -6.42 1.89
C GLY A 107 17.49 -6.72 1.43
N PHE A 108 17.19 -6.31 0.19
CA PHE A 108 15.89 -6.43 -0.46
C PHE A 108 15.97 -7.24 -1.75
N TYR A 109 14.91 -8.00 -2.05
CA TYR A 109 14.71 -8.66 -3.34
C TYR A 109 13.47 -8.08 -4.01
N SER A 110 13.59 -7.69 -5.29
CA SER A 110 12.50 -7.19 -6.14
C SER A 110 12.39 -8.01 -7.41
#